data_AF-A0A6A6HLZ3-F1
#
_entry.id   AF-A0A6A6HLZ3-F1
#
_cell.length_a   1.000
_cell.length_b   1.000
_cell.length_c   1.000
_cell.angle_alpha   90.00
_cell.angle_beta   90.00
_cell.angle_gamma   90.00
#
_symmetry.space_group_name_H-M   'P 1'
#
loop_
_entity.id
_entity.type
_entity.pdbx_description
1 polymer ?
#
loop_
_entity_poly.entity_id
_entity_poly.type
_entity_poly.pdbx_seq_one_letter_code
_entity_poly.pdbx_strand_id
1 'polypeptide(L)'
;MWRFLHLRGYINDEHGLTAWGKALERGLNVAGSDIEIQEAVFVAVELLRLELLHQHYMFTGYSHAPIRGSDDDRRYNTLISRVASLGRLRHNSIGFTGPLSRHLLGFHSMVTTMRQALRDLEEMCLLTLFMGGDAERDRDDLAEISLGLPFLTDNDCGLGIAVKSYLDELAGQPDPTSPATRDATRQKGSTEWFPHSIDYPGDLEKAFKIWDAVSQHSLAQ
;
A
#
# COMPACT_ATOMS: atom_id res chain seq x y z
N MET A 1 7.19 -17.83 9.85
CA MET A 1 6.57 -17.58 8.53
C MET A 1 5.38 -18.51 8.23
N TRP A 2 5.55 -19.83 8.16
CA TRP A 2 4.45 -20.73 7.78
C TRP A 2 3.19 -20.63 8.66
N ARG A 3 3.39 -20.67 9.98
CA ARG A 3 2.30 -20.56 10.97
C ARG A 3 1.53 -19.25 10.84
N PHE A 4 2.19 -18.15 10.47
CA PHE A 4 1.55 -16.86 10.22
C PHE A 4 0.60 -16.93 9.02
N LEU A 5 1.06 -17.50 7.89
CA LEU A 5 0.23 -17.66 6.69
C LEU A 5 -0.95 -18.60 6.93
N HIS A 6 -0.75 -19.66 7.72
CA HIS A 6 -1.81 -20.58 8.13
C HIS A 6 -2.86 -19.90 9.03
N LEU A 7 -2.43 -19.16 10.07
CA LEU A 7 -3.33 -18.42 10.95
C LEU A 7 -4.13 -17.33 10.22
N ARG A 8 -3.53 -16.70 9.21
CA ARG A 8 -4.24 -15.76 8.34
C ARG A 8 -5.18 -16.46 7.34
N GLY A 9 -5.11 -17.77 7.18
CA GLY A 9 -5.94 -18.55 6.27
C GLY A 9 -5.52 -18.46 4.81
N TYR A 10 -4.26 -18.09 4.53
CA TYR A 10 -3.67 -18.18 3.18
C TYR A 10 -3.31 -19.61 2.82
N ILE A 11 -3.10 -20.46 3.82
CA ILE A 11 -2.72 -21.86 3.67
C ILE A 11 -3.61 -22.72 4.57
N ASN A 12 -4.04 -23.88 4.07
CA ASN A 12 -4.81 -24.86 4.83
C ASN A 12 -3.92 -25.84 5.61
N ASP A 13 -4.57 -26.76 6.34
CA ASP A 13 -3.89 -27.78 7.16
C ASP A 13 -3.06 -28.76 6.31
N GLU A 14 -3.44 -28.99 5.04
CA GLU A 14 -2.71 -29.83 4.09
C GLU A 14 -1.56 -29.10 3.37
N HIS A 15 -1.18 -27.92 3.82
CA HIS A 15 -0.14 -27.09 3.22
C HIS A 15 -0.39 -26.61 1.78
N GLY A 16 -1.66 -26.58 1.36
CA GLY A 16 -2.13 -26.03 0.08
C GLY A 16 -2.63 -24.59 0.18
N LEU A 17 -2.44 -23.83 -0.90
CA LEU A 17 -2.92 -22.45 -1.01
C LEU A 17 -4.45 -22.38 -1.07
N THR A 18 -5.03 -21.56 -0.20
CA THR A 18 -6.46 -21.22 -0.24
C THR A 18 -6.77 -20.28 -1.41
N ALA A 19 -8.05 -19.95 -1.63
CA ALA A 19 -8.42 -18.94 -2.65
C ALA A 19 -7.69 -17.61 -2.40
N TRP A 20 -7.66 -17.16 -1.14
CA TRP A 20 -6.90 -15.98 -0.72
C TRP A 20 -5.39 -16.18 -0.82
N GLY A 21 -4.89 -17.39 -0.58
CA GLY A 21 -3.47 -17.73 -0.78
C GLY A 21 -3.02 -17.59 -2.23
N LYS A 22 -3.80 -18.11 -3.18
CA LYS A 22 -3.54 -17.97 -4.63
C LYS A 22 -3.64 -16.52 -5.10
N ALA A 23 -4.60 -15.80 -4.55
CA ALA A 23 -4.76 -14.36 -4.75
C ALA A 23 -3.51 -13.58 -4.33
N LEU A 24 -3.03 -13.82 -3.12
CA LEU A 24 -1.81 -13.21 -2.59
C LEU A 24 -0.59 -13.60 -3.43
N GLU A 25 -0.44 -14.89 -3.77
CA GLU A 25 0.65 -15.39 -4.61
C GLU A 25 0.74 -14.66 -5.96
N ARG A 26 -0.40 -14.45 -6.65
CA ARG A 26 -0.44 -13.69 -7.91
C ARG A 26 0.08 -12.26 -7.75
N GLY A 27 -0.36 -11.56 -6.70
CA GLY A 27 0.11 -10.21 -6.41
C GLY A 27 1.60 -10.17 -6.09
N LEU A 28 2.10 -11.12 -5.29
CA LEU A 28 3.52 -11.23 -4.94
C LEU A 28 4.40 -11.54 -6.16
N ASN A 29 3.90 -12.35 -7.11
CA ASN A 29 4.60 -12.60 -8.37
C ASN A 29 4.81 -11.34 -9.20
N VAL A 30 3.85 -10.39 -9.17
CA VAL A 30 3.97 -9.08 -9.84
C VAL A 30 4.90 -8.14 -9.06
N ALA A 31 4.85 -8.20 -7.72
CA ALA A 31 5.76 -7.42 -6.87
C ALA A 31 7.23 -7.77 -7.16
N GLY A 32 7.53 -9.03 -7.44
CA GLY A 32 8.88 -9.53 -7.69
C GLY A 32 9.66 -9.58 -6.37
N SER A 33 10.90 -9.10 -6.35
CA SER A 33 11.76 -9.06 -5.16
C SER A 33 11.68 -7.76 -4.35
N ASP A 34 10.78 -6.84 -4.71
CA ASP A 34 10.62 -5.56 -4.03
C ASP A 34 9.82 -5.73 -2.74
N ILE A 35 10.50 -5.69 -1.60
CA ILE A 35 9.92 -5.92 -0.26
C ILE A 35 8.82 -4.90 0.04
N GLU A 36 8.99 -3.63 -0.37
CA GLU A 36 8.00 -2.58 -0.11
C GLU A 36 6.69 -2.89 -0.85
N ILE A 37 6.79 -3.34 -2.09
CA ILE A 37 5.61 -3.74 -2.89
C ILE A 37 5.01 -5.03 -2.35
N GLN A 38 5.83 -6.01 -1.92
CA GLN A 38 5.33 -7.25 -1.32
C GLN A 38 4.52 -6.97 -0.05
N GLU A 39 5.03 -6.13 0.86
CA GLU A 39 4.30 -5.70 2.05
C GLU A 39 3.01 -4.95 1.69
N ALA A 40 3.08 -4.01 0.73
CA ALA A 40 1.93 -3.26 0.27
C ALA A 40 0.84 -4.19 -0.28
N VAL A 41 1.21 -5.20 -1.09
CA VAL A 41 0.30 -6.22 -1.62
C VAL A 41 -0.32 -7.03 -0.48
N PHE A 42 0.47 -7.45 0.50
CA PHE A 42 -0.05 -8.21 1.63
C PHE A 42 -1.11 -7.41 2.41
N VAL A 43 -0.79 -6.16 2.76
CA VAL A 43 -1.72 -5.26 3.46
C VAL A 43 -2.95 -4.98 2.60
N ALA A 44 -2.80 -4.79 1.29
CA ALA A 44 -3.92 -4.59 0.37
C ALA A 44 -4.89 -5.77 0.37
N VAL A 45 -4.39 -7.01 0.30
CA VAL A 45 -5.22 -8.21 0.36
C VAL A 45 -5.96 -8.30 1.69
N GLU A 46 -5.31 -7.96 2.80
CA GLU A 46 -5.97 -7.94 4.11
C GLU A 46 -7.07 -6.87 4.22
N LEU A 47 -6.82 -5.68 3.67
CA LEU A 47 -7.84 -4.63 3.60
C LEU A 47 -9.00 -5.02 2.67
N LEU A 48 -8.74 -5.75 1.58
CA LEU A 48 -9.78 -6.29 0.70
C LEU A 48 -10.64 -7.34 1.42
N ARG A 49 -10.02 -8.23 2.21
CA ARG A 49 -10.74 -9.24 3.00
C ARG A 49 -11.67 -8.64 4.04
N LEU A 50 -11.31 -7.47 4.58
CA LEU A 50 -12.14 -6.71 5.51
C LEU A 50 -13.10 -5.74 4.80
N GLU A 51 -13.15 -5.75 3.47
CA GLU A 51 -13.96 -4.84 2.66
C GLU A 51 -13.63 -3.35 2.93
N LEU A 52 -12.40 -3.04 3.37
CA LEU A 52 -11.94 -1.67 3.63
C LEU A 52 -11.25 -1.03 2.42
N LEU A 53 -10.92 -1.81 1.39
CA LEU A 53 -10.32 -1.30 0.16
C LEU A 53 -11.37 -1.20 -0.95
N HIS A 54 -12.17 -0.14 -0.92
CA HIS A 54 -13.23 0.12 -1.91
C HIS A 54 -13.18 1.56 -2.44
N GLN A 55 -14.05 1.90 -3.39
CA GLN A 55 -14.13 3.23 -4.02
C GLN A 55 -15.02 4.24 -3.26
N HIS A 56 -15.87 3.77 -2.34
CA HIS A 56 -16.80 4.64 -1.61
C HIS A 56 -16.10 5.52 -0.56
N TYR A 57 -16.64 6.73 -0.35
CA TYR A 57 -16.22 7.61 0.73
C TYR A 57 -16.61 7.02 2.09
N MET A 58 -15.61 6.80 2.94
CA MET A 58 -15.79 6.18 4.26
C MET A 58 -16.08 7.20 5.35
N PHE A 59 -15.62 8.43 5.15
CA PHE A 59 -15.63 9.47 6.17
C PHE A 59 -16.50 10.64 5.72
N THR A 60 -17.66 10.80 6.37
CA THR A 60 -18.55 11.92 6.12
C THR A 60 -17.92 13.22 6.65
N GLY A 61 -17.99 14.29 5.86
CA GLY A 61 -17.43 15.61 6.24
C GLY A 61 -15.92 15.77 6.04
N TYR A 62 -15.21 14.77 5.50
CA TYR A 62 -13.79 14.91 5.19
C TYR A 62 -13.59 15.62 3.84
N SER A 63 -12.87 16.74 3.88
CA SER A 63 -12.50 17.55 2.70
C SER A 63 -11.39 16.89 1.86
N HIS A 64 -11.25 17.33 0.59
CA HIS A 64 -10.16 16.96 -0.33
C HIS A 64 -10.20 15.51 -0.87
N ALA A 65 -11.40 15.00 -1.10
CA ALA A 65 -11.65 13.90 -2.03
C ALA A 65 -11.31 14.31 -3.49
N PRO A 66 -11.17 13.37 -4.44
CA PRO A 66 -11.07 13.67 -5.87
C PRO A 66 -12.22 14.57 -6.35
N ILE A 67 -11.89 15.66 -7.04
CA ILE A 67 -12.87 16.71 -7.41
C ILE A 67 -13.08 16.80 -8.92
N ARG A 68 -12.07 16.45 -9.72
CA ARG A 68 -12.07 16.61 -11.19
C ARG A 68 -12.45 15.31 -11.89
N GLY A 69 -12.90 15.43 -13.14
CA GLY A 69 -13.36 14.31 -13.95
C GLY A 69 -14.81 13.91 -13.70
N SER A 70 -15.22 12.81 -14.32
CA SER A 70 -16.53 12.19 -14.15
C SER A 70 -16.72 11.56 -12.76
N ASP A 71 -17.93 11.12 -12.44
CA ASP A 71 -18.20 10.37 -11.20
C ASP A 71 -17.34 9.12 -11.08
N ASP A 72 -17.13 8.42 -12.21
CA ASP A 72 -16.32 7.22 -12.26
C ASP A 72 -14.83 7.53 -12.09
N ASP A 73 -14.33 8.60 -12.74
CA ASP A 73 -12.94 9.03 -12.56
C ASP A 73 -12.62 9.34 -11.09
N ARG A 74 -13.55 10.01 -10.39
CA ARG A 74 -13.40 10.33 -8.97
C ARG A 74 -13.41 9.09 -8.07
N ARG A 75 -14.24 8.10 -8.40
CA ARG A 75 -14.31 6.82 -7.69
C ARG A 75 -13.05 5.99 -7.89
N TYR A 76 -12.59 5.84 -9.12
CA TYR A 76 -11.34 5.12 -9.42
C TYR A 76 -10.12 5.85 -8.87
N ASN A 77 -10.05 7.19 -8.96
CA ASN A 77 -9.00 7.96 -8.32
C ASN A 77 -8.95 7.71 -6.81
N THR A 78 -10.11 7.69 -6.14
CA THR A 78 -10.17 7.37 -4.69
C THR A 78 -9.59 5.99 -4.38
N LEU A 79 -9.97 4.99 -5.16
CA LEU A 79 -9.51 3.62 -4.98
C LEU A 79 -8.00 3.48 -5.24
N ILE A 80 -7.51 4.00 -6.37
CA ILE A 80 -6.09 3.93 -6.76
C ILE A 80 -5.24 4.70 -5.73
N SER A 81 -5.69 5.86 -5.25
CA SER A 81 -4.98 6.65 -4.24
C SER A 81 -4.91 5.95 -2.88
N ARG A 82 -5.94 5.18 -2.51
CA ARG A 82 -5.91 4.34 -1.30
C ARG A 82 -4.88 3.22 -1.44
N VAL A 83 -4.82 2.56 -2.58
CA VAL A 83 -3.79 1.54 -2.86
C VAL A 83 -2.39 2.15 -2.85
N ALA A 84 -2.22 3.32 -3.47
CA ALA A 84 -0.96 4.05 -3.47
C ALA A 84 -0.51 4.48 -2.05
N SER A 85 -1.44 4.68 -1.12
CA SER A 85 -1.12 4.98 0.30
C SER A 85 -0.48 3.80 1.04
N LEU A 86 -0.41 2.62 0.41
CA LEU A 86 0.28 1.45 0.96
C LEU A 86 1.77 1.45 0.63
N GLY A 87 2.26 2.34 -0.24
CA GLY A 87 3.69 2.57 -0.48
C GLY A 87 4.16 3.88 0.15
N ARG A 88 5.44 4.22 -0.02
CA ARG A 88 6.04 5.45 0.53
C ARG A 88 6.40 6.44 -0.55
N LEU A 89 6.22 7.73 -0.24
CA LEU A 89 6.77 8.82 -1.02
C LEU A 89 8.18 9.14 -0.50
N ARG A 90 9.19 9.07 -1.35
CA ARG A 90 10.57 9.42 -0.97
C ARG A 90 10.69 10.94 -0.92
N HIS A 91 10.99 11.49 0.26
CA HIS A 91 11.13 12.93 0.46
C HIS A 91 12.41 13.29 1.24
N ASN A 92 12.89 14.51 1.04
CA ASN A 92 14.03 15.06 1.79
C ASN A 92 13.68 15.22 3.28
N SER A 93 14.69 15.24 4.17
CA SER A 93 14.55 15.30 5.65
C SER A 93 14.03 16.63 6.21
N ILE A 94 13.04 17.24 5.55
CA ILE A 94 12.39 18.50 5.92
C ILE A 94 10.90 18.34 6.23
N GLY A 95 10.40 17.10 6.22
CA GLY A 95 8.99 16.76 6.43
C GLY A 95 8.15 16.77 5.15
N PHE A 96 6.91 16.27 5.25
CA PHE A 96 6.00 16.24 4.12
C PHE A 96 5.60 17.65 3.67
N THR A 97 5.83 17.94 2.39
CA THR A 97 5.40 19.19 1.75
C THR A 97 4.54 18.82 0.55
N GLY A 98 3.23 19.02 0.69
CA GLY A 98 2.24 18.69 -0.32
C GLY A 98 0.83 19.05 0.12
N PRO A 99 -0.17 18.90 -0.76
CA PRO A 99 -1.55 19.16 -0.43
C PRO A 99 -2.06 18.22 0.67
N LEU A 100 -2.98 18.69 1.51
CA LEU A 100 -3.56 17.87 2.58
C LEU A 100 -4.82 17.13 2.07
N SER A 101 -4.88 15.81 2.25
CA SER A 101 -6.13 15.06 2.11
C SER A 101 -6.56 14.44 3.43
N ARG A 102 -7.60 15.00 4.07
CA ARG A 102 -8.17 14.43 5.30
C ARG A 102 -8.73 13.04 5.08
N HIS A 103 -9.23 12.77 3.88
CA HIS A 103 -9.75 11.46 3.49
C HIS A 103 -8.67 10.38 3.47
N LEU A 104 -7.52 10.65 2.84
CA LEU A 104 -6.40 9.71 2.83
C LEU A 104 -5.70 9.62 4.18
N LEU A 105 -5.66 10.72 4.95
CA LEU A 105 -5.14 10.70 6.32
C LEU A 105 -5.99 9.82 7.24
N GLY A 106 -7.32 9.91 7.14
CA GLY A 106 -8.21 9.00 7.87
C GLY A 106 -8.07 7.54 7.44
N PHE A 107 -7.86 7.30 6.15
CA PHE A 107 -7.59 5.96 5.62
C PHE A 107 -6.26 5.41 6.15
N HIS A 108 -5.23 6.24 6.25
CA HIS A 108 -3.94 5.86 6.79
C HIS A 108 -4.02 5.34 8.22
N SER A 109 -4.87 5.90 9.10
CA SER A 109 -5.09 5.33 10.43
C SER A 109 -5.53 3.85 10.40
N MET A 110 -6.31 3.45 9.40
CA MET A 110 -6.72 2.05 9.22
C MET A 110 -5.56 1.19 8.70
N VAL A 111 -4.75 1.73 7.78
CA VAL A 111 -3.54 1.06 7.27
C VAL A 111 -2.54 0.82 8.41
N THR A 112 -2.25 1.83 9.22
CA THR A 112 -1.38 1.72 10.40
C THR A 112 -1.88 0.65 11.36
N THR A 113 -3.19 0.64 11.65
CA THR A 113 -3.79 -0.38 12.53
C THR A 113 -3.63 -1.78 11.97
N MET A 114 -3.85 -1.96 10.66
CA MET A 114 -3.66 -3.25 9.99
C MET A 114 -2.21 -3.70 10.04
N ARG A 115 -1.26 -2.81 9.72
CA ARG A 115 0.18 -3.11 9.75
C ARG A 115 0.62 -3.51 11.16
N GLN A 116 0.20 -2.78 12.18
CA GLN A 116 0.50 -3.12 13.57
C GLN A 116 -0.08 -4.48 13.96
N ALA A 117 -1.33 -4.77 13.60
CA ALA A 117 -1.94 -6.06 13.92
C ALA A 117 -1.24 -7.25 13.23
N LEU A 118 -0.79 -7.07 11.98
CA LEU A 118 0.00 -8.08 11.26
C LEU A 118 1.38 -8.27 11.90
N ARG A 119 2.01 -7.15 12.31
CA ARG A 119 3.28 -7.15 13.02
C ARG A 119 3.19 -7.90 14.34
N ASP A 120 2.21 -7.56 15.17
CA ASP A 120 1.98 -8.21 16.48
C ASP A 120 1.76 -9.71 16.30
N LEU A 121 0.97 -10.12 15.30
CA LEU A 121 0.72 -11.53 15.02
C LEU A 121 1.99 -12.29 14.64
N GLU A 122 2.86 -11.67 13.83
CA GLU A 122 4.11 -12.28 13.44
C GLU A 122 5.09 -12.40 14.60
N GLU A 123 5.22 -11.36 15.42
CA GLU A 123 6.03 -11.39 16.64
C GLU A 123 5.53 -12.45 17.62
N MET A 124 4.21 -12.61 17.76
CA MET A 124 3.62 -13.68 18.57
C MET A 124 3.89 -15.08 18.00
N CYS A 125 3.90 -15.23 16.67
CA CYS A 125 4.32 -16.48 16.03
C CYS A 125 5.79 -16.79 16.31
N LEU A 126 6.67 -15.80 16.22
CA LEU A 126 8.09 -15.93 16.52
C LEU A 126 8.33 -16.29 18.00
N LEU A 127 7.66 -15.57 18.92
CA LEU A 127 7.71 -15.84 20.35
C LEU A 127 7.26 -17.28 20.66
N THR A 128 6.20 -17.75 20.00
CA THR A 128 5.70 -19.12 20.16
C THR A 128 6.75 -20.15 19.74
N LEU A 129 7.49 -19.91 18.65
CA LEU A 129 8.58 -20.81 18.22
C LEU A 129 9.69 -20.90 19.27
N PHE A 130 10.11 -19.76 19.81
CA PHE A 130 11.13 -19.75 20.87
C PHE A 130 10.63 -20.43 22.14
N MET A 131 9.45 -20.05 22.65
CA MET A 131 8.89 -20.62 23.89
C MET A 131 8.54 -22.10 23.75
N GLY A 132 8.11 -22.54 22.56
CA GLY A 132 7.82 -23.95 22.24
C GLY A 132 9.06 -24.84 22.22
N GLY A 133 10.26 -24.25 22.11
CA GLY A 133 11.51 -25.00 21.96
C GLY A 133 11.75 -25.47 20.52
N ASP A 134 10.96 -24.96 19.56
CA ASP A 134 11.11 -25.22 18.12
C ASP A 134 12.23 -24.35 17.49
N ALA A 135 12.90 -23.51 18.30
CA ALA A 135 14.01 -22.68 17.90
C ALA A 135 15.08 -22.62 19.01
N GLU A 136 16.34 -22.49 18.61
CA GLU A 136 17.48 -22.29 19.51
C GLU A 136 17.37 -20.92 20.21
N ARG A 137 17.57 -20.89 21.54
CA ARG A 137 17.43 -19.68 22.38
C ARG A 137 18.76 -19.08 22.80
N ASP A 138 19.84 -19.86 22.77
CA ASP A 138 21.18 -19.40 23.12
C ASP A 138 21.80 -18.69 21.92
N ARG A 139 21.42 -17.43 21.73
CA ARG A 139 21.77 -16.62 20.56
C ARG A 139 21.81 -15.13 20.89
N ASP A 140 22.65 -14.41 20.17
CA ASP A 140 22.95 -12.98 20.37
C ASP A 140 22.27 -12.06 19.34
N ASP A 141 21.63 -12.62 18.31
CA ASP A 141 21.02 -11.93 17.16
C ASP A 141 19.50 -11.67 17.31
N LEU A 142 18.91 -11.84 18.51
CA LEU A 142 17.45 -11.69 18.71
C LEU A 142 16.90 -10.33 18.26
N ALA A 143 17.68 -9.26 18.47
CA ALA A 143 17.29 -7.92 18.03
C ALA A 143 17.27 -7.80 16.50
N GLU A 144 18.23 -8.42 15.81
CA GLU A 144 18.30 -8.42 14.35
C GLU A 144 17.13 -9.20 13.74
N ILE A 145 16.77 -10.34 14.35
CA ILE A 145 15.60 -11.12 13.94
C ILE A 145 14.33 -10.29 14.06
N SER A 146 14.13 -9.62 15.20
CA SER A 146 12.97 -8.75 15.41
C SER A 146 12.93 -7.62 14.38
N LEU A 147 14.05 -6.93 14.15
CA LEU A 147 14.12 -5.84 13.15
C LEU A 147 13.93 -6.33 11.71
N GLY A 148 14.26 -7.59 11.41
CA GLY A 148 14.13 -8.20 10.10
C GLY A 148 12.72 -8.70 9.76
N LEU A 149 11.80 -8.77 10.74
CA LEU A 149 10.40 -9.11 10.48
C LEU A 149 9.72 -8.00 9.65
N PRO A 150 8.80 -8.32 8.73
CA PRO A 150 8.04 -7.35 7.95
C PRO A 150 7.14 -6.45 8.82
N PHE A 151 6.58 -5.43 8.18
CA PHE A 151 5.63 -4.45 8.75
C PHE A 151 6.19 -3.59 9.89
N LEU A 152 7.51 -3.60 10.11
CA LEU A 152 8.17 -2.83 11.17
C LEU A 152 7.96 -1.32 11.02
N THR A 153 8.07 -0.83 9.79
CA THR A 153 8.05 0.60 9.50
C THR A 153 6.69 0.98 8.92
N ASP A 154 6.08 2.05 9.44
CA ASP A 154 4.79 2.52 8.92
C ASP A 154 4.97 3.39 7.67
N ASN A 155 3.97 3.37 6.79
CA ASN A 155 3.98 4.12 5.53
C ASN A 155 3.09 5.35 5.68
N ASP A 156 3.58 6.53 5.31
CA ASP A 156 2.74 7.73 5.29
C ASP A 156 1.69 7.68 4.15
N CYS A 157 0.70 8.57 4.21
CA CYS A 157 -0.28 8.73 3.13
C CYS A 157 0.22 9.60 1.95
N GLY A 158 1.48 10.03 1.97
CA GLY A 158 2.03 11.00 1.04
C GLY A 158 2.02 10.50 -0.40
N LEU A 159 2.33 9.22 -0.63
CA LEU A 159 2.28 8.63 -1.97
C LEU A 159 0.83 8.57 -2.50
N GLY A 160 -0.13 8.26 -1.63
CA GLY A 160 -1.54 8.31 -1.97
C GLY A 160 -1.99 9.70 -2.37
N ILE A 161 -1.55 10.74 -1.65
CA ILE A 161 -1.87 12.13 -1.97
C ILE A 161 -1.22 12.56 -3.30
N ALA A 162 0.01 12.11 -3.55
CA ALA A 162 0.72 12.36 -4.81
C ALA A 162 -0.04 11.79 -6.01
N VAL A 163 -0.42 10.51 -5.94
CA VAL A 163 -1.22 9.85 -6.97
C VAL A 163 -2.58 10.53 -7.13
N LYS A 164 -3.25 10.85 -6.02
CA LYS A 164 -4.54 11.56 -6.03
C LYS A 164 -4.47 12.88 -6.78
N SER A 165 -3.43 13.67 -6.50
CA SER A 165 -3.20 14.99 -7.09
C SER A 165 -2.84 14.87 -8.58
N TYR A 166 -1.99 13.90 -8.92
CA TYR A 166 -1.64 13.58 -10.30
C TYR A 166 -2.86 13.19 -11.14
N LEU A 167 -3.70 12.27 -10.65
CA LEU A 167 -4.90 11.81 -11.35
C LEU A 167 -5.98 12.91 -11.45
N ASP A 168 -6.16 13.72 -10.41
CA ASP A 168 -7.08 14.88 -10.45
C ASP A 168 -6.65 15.90 -11.50
N GLU A 169 -5.35 16.23 -11.58
CA GLU A 169 -4.87 17.18 -12.60
C GLU A 169 -5.05 16.61 -14.01
N LEU A 170 -4.72 15.33 -14.21
CA LEU A 170 -4.88 14.64 -15.48
C LEU A 170 -6.33 14.66 -15.97
N ALA A 171 -7.29 14.34 -15.08
CA ALA A 171 -8.70 14.38 -15.41
C ALA A 171 -9.22 15.79 -15.79
N GLY A 172 -8.48 16.84 -15.45
CA GLY A 172 -8.77 18.22 -15.86
C GLY A 172 -8.19 18.63 -17.21
N GLN A 173 -7.34 17.79 -17.83
CA GLN A 173 -6.71 18.09 -19.12
C GLN A 173 -7.61 17.65 -20.29
N PRO A 174 -7.58 18.35 -21.44
CA PRO A 174 -8.41 18.01 -22.60
C PRO A 174 -8.04 16.67 -23.25
N ASP A 175 -6.79 16.22 -23.12
CA ASP A 175 -6.33 14.91 -23.58
C ASP A 175 -5.51 14.21 -22.48
N PRO A 176 -6.19 13.48 -21.56
CA PRO A 176 -5.55 12.86 -20.40
C PRO A 176 -4.75 11.59 -20.74
N THR A 177 -5.02 10.93 -21.87
CA THR A 177 -4.36 9.66 -22.22
C THR A 177 -3.07 9.86 -23.00
N SER A 178 -2.88 11.04 -23.59
CA SER A 178 -1.65 11.46 -24.27
C SER A 178 -0.39 11.29 -23.40
N PRO A 179 0.67 10.62 -23.92
CA PRO A 179 1.95 10.51 -23.22
C PRO A 179 2.55 11.87 -22.85
N ALA A 180 2.43 12.86 -23.73
CA ALA A 180 2.94 14.21 -23.51
C ALA A 180 2.23 14.91 -22.34
N THR A 181 0.91 14.74 -22.22
CA THR A 181 0.12 15.30 -21.11
C THR A 181 0.50 14.63 -19.79
N ARG A 182 0.69 13.31 -19.80
CA ARG A 182 1.11 12.54 -18.61
C ARG A 182 2.48 12.99 -18.12
N ASP A 183 3.45 13.13 -19.02
CA ASP A 183 4.81 13.53 -18.66
C ASP A 183 4.87 15.00 -18.20
N ALA A 184 4.13 15.90 -18.85
CA ALA A 184 4.01 17.28 -18.40
C ALA A 184 3.38 17.36 -16.98
N THR A 185 2.35 16.57 -16.71
CA THR A 185 1.68 16.52 -15.40
C THR A 185 2.58 15.92 -14.32
N ARG A 186 3.38 14.90 -14.65
CA ARG A 186 4.41 14.32 -13.76
C ARG A 186 5.44 15.37 -13.38
N GLN A 187 5.97 16.11 -14.36
CA GLN A 187 6.96 17.16 -14.12
C GLN A 187 6.39 18.28 -13.25
N LYS A 188 5.17 18.73 -13.54
CA LYS A 188 4.46 19.73 -12.74
C LYS A 188 4.28 19.29 -11.28
N GLY A 189 3.91 18.03 -11.04
CA GLY A 189 3.76 17.51 -9.69
C GLY A 189 5.05 17.50 -8.89
N SER A 190 6.17 17.19 -9.54
CA SER A 190 7.51 17.19 -8.93
C SER A 190 7.95 18.60 -8.49
N THR A 191 7.63 19.64 -9.26
CA THR A 191 8.09 21.01 -8.98
C THR A 191 7.11 21.84 -8.15
N GLU A 192 5.81 21.75 -8.42
CA GLU A 192 4.81 22.63 -7.80
C GLU A 192 4.18 22.05 -6.53
N TRP A 193 3.89 20.75 -6.52
CA TRP A 193 3.14 20.13 -5.41
C TRP A 193 4.03 19.41 -4.42
N PHE A 194 5.07 18.74 -4.91
CA PHE A 194 6.00 17.95 -4.10
C PHE A 194 7.46 18.35 -4.37
N PRO A 195 7.84 19.64 -4.19
CA PRO A 195 9.17 20.17 -4.53
C PRO A 195 10.33 19.48 -3.79
N HIS A 196 10.03 18.77 -2.71
CA HIS A 196 11.00 18.12 -1.85
C HIS A 196 10.95 16.59 -1.94
N SER A 197 10.23 16.05 -2.92
CA SER A 197 10.33 14.65 -3.30
C SER A 197 11.73 14.36 -3.88
N ILE A 198 12.25 13.16 -3.61
CA ILE A 198 13.56 12.73 -4.12
C ILE A 198 13.41 12.26 -5.58
N ASP A 199 12.36 11.50 -5.86
CA ASP A 199 12.09 10.92 -7.17
C ASP A 199 10.58 10.70 -7.35
N TYR A 200 9.88 11.81 -7.60
CA TYR A 200 8.43 11.82 -7.82
C TYR A 200 7.97 10.90 -8.97
N PRO A 201 8.61 10.91 -10.16
CA PRO A 201 8.19 10.03 -11.25
C PRO A 201 8.35 8.54 -10.90
N GLY A 202 9.49 8.16 -10.30
CA GLY A 202 9.71 6.77 -9.88
C GLY A 202 8.76 6.33 -8.77
N ASP A 203 8.39 7.23 -7.85
CA ASP A 203 7.38 6.95 -6.82
C ASP A 203 5.98 6.73 -7.42
N LEU A 204 5.59 7.53 -8.41
CA LEU A 204 4.34 7.30 -9.14
C LEU A 204 4.36 5.96 -9.89
N GLU A 205 5.46 5.61 -10.54
CA GLU A 205 5.61 4.31 -11.20
C GLU A 205 5.51 3.14 -10.21
N LYS A 206 6.13 3.27 -9.03
CA LYS A 206 5.99 2.30 -7.95
C LYS A 206 4.54 2.17 -7.50
N ALA A 207 3.82 3.29 -7.32
CA ALA A 207 2.41 3.28 -6.95
C ALA A 207 1.54 2.53 -7.98
N PHE A 208 1.79 2.76 -9.28
CA PHE A 208 1.08 2.03 -10.34
C PHE A 208 1.46 0.55 -10.37
N LYS A 209 2.72 0.18 -10.06
CA LYS A 209 3.11 -1.22 -9.92
C LYS A 209 2.41 -1.90 -8.74
N ILE A 210 2.22 -1.21 -7.61
CA ILE A 210 1.41 -1.71 -6.48
C ILE A 210 -0.04 -1.90 -6.94
N TRP A 211 -0.61 -0.93 -7.66
CA TRP A 211 -1.95 -1.05 -8.23
C TRP A 211 -2.10 -2.24 -9.18
N ASP A 212 -1.15 -2.46 -10.07
CA ASP A 212 -1.16 -3.59 -11.00
C ASP A 212 -1.09 -4.93 -10.25
N ALA A 213 -0.27 -5.01 -9.19
CA ALA A 213 -0.18 -6.20 -8.35
C ALA A 213 -1.48 -6.49 -7.58
N VAL A 214 -2.18 -5.45 -7.10
CA VAL A 214 -3.44 -5.59 -6.38
C VAL A 214 -4.63 -5.83 -7.32
N SER A 215 -4.67 -5.19 -8.49
CA SER A 215 -5.80 -5.30 -9.43
C SER A 215 -5.89 -6.67 -10.11
N GLN A 216 -4.78 -7.41 -10.21
CA GLN A 216 -4.76 -8.83 -10.60
C GLN A 216 -5.65 -9.71 -9.71
N HIS A 217 -5.92 -9.27 -8.48
CA HIS A 217 -6.91 -9.89 -7.60
C HIS A 217 -8.35 -9.62 -8.05
N SER A 218 -8.66 -8.36 -8.40
CA SER A 218 -10.01 -7.90 -8.69
C SER A 218 -10.55 -8.42 -10.04
N LEU A 219 -9.68 -8.84 -10.95
CA LEU A 219 -10.06 -9.42 -12.25
C LEU A 219 -10.42 -10.91 -12.18
N ALA A 220 -10.38 -11.52 -10.99
CA ALA A 220 -10.65 -12.95 -10.78
C ALA A 220 -11.98 -13.26 -10.06
N GLN A 221 -12.84 -12.25 -9.86
CA GLN A 221 -14.24 -12.40 -9.45
C GLN A 221 -15.16 -11.94 -10.58
#